data_AF-A0A164KSS0-F1
#
_entry.id   AF-A0A164KSS0-F1
#
_cell.length_a   1.000
_cell.length_b   1.000
_cell.length_c   1.000
_cell.angle_alpha   90.00
_cell.angle_beta   90.00
_cell.angle_gamma   90.00
#
_symmetry.space_group_name_H-M   'P 1'
#
loop_
_entity.id
_entity.type
_entity.pdbx_description
1 polymer ?
#
loop_
_entity_poly.entity_id
_entity_poly.type
_entity_poly.pdbx_seq_one_letter_code
_entity_poly.pdbx_strand_id
1 'polypeptide(L)'
;MRSYIEELDRLGELCRVDRPLARAAIALGLPPDSHGGTLVAAIAAALDRDPIPPVPVPKAPFQQNIRLGGDIDLTALPAPNAYGLTIVRTPDGGWTNWSIDSHAAARPQPAHRNLRRRPASGHDPPGVAGTR
;
A
#
# COMPACT_ATOMS: atom_id res chain seq x y z
N MET A 1 24.19 -9.93 16.40
CA MET A 1 22.79 -9.53 16.67
C MET A 1 22.88 -8.41 17.69
N ARG A 2 22.46 -7.18 17.34
CA ARG A 2 22.57 -6.01 18.24
C ARG A 2 21.62 -6.21 19.42
N SER A 3 21.99 -5.80 20.64
CA SER A 3 21.13 -6.03 21.81
C SER A 3 19.92 -5.10 21.79
N TYR A 4 18.81 -5.53 22.38
CA TYR A 4 17.57 -4.73 22.48
C TYR A 4 17.80 -3.38 23.19
N ILE A 5 18.74 -3.32 24.14
CA ILE A 5 19.10 -2.10 24.88
C ILE A 5 19.87 -1.12 23.97
N GLU A 6 20.81 -1.61 23.16
CA GLU A 6 21.53 -0.77 22.18
C GLU A 6 20.60 -0.22 21.09
N GLU A 7 19.57 -0.98 20.72
CA GLU A 7 18.52 -0.52 19.79
C GLU A 7 17.68 0.60 20.43
N LEU A 8 17.30 0.44 21.72
CA LEU A 8 16.54 1.44 22.46
C LEU A 8 17.34 2.72 22.71
N ASP A 9 18.63 2.62 23.02
CA ASP A 9 19.50 3.78 23.17
C ASP A 9 19.64 4.54 21.83
N ARG A 10 19.82 3.79 20.73
CA ARG A 10 19.80 4.38 19.38
C ARG A 10 18.47 5.06 19.09
N LEU A 11 17.34 4.45 19.44
CA LEU A 11 16.02 5.04 19.23
C LEU A 11 15.80 6.27 20.13
N GLY A 12 16.36 6.27 21.35
CA GLY A 12 16.39 7.42 22.25
C GLY A 12 17.14 8.62 21.65
N GLU A 13 18.28 8.36 20.98
CA GLU A 13 19.04 9.37 20.22
C GLU A 13 18.23 10.01 19.07
N LEU A 14 17.22 9.29 18.54
CA LEU A 14 16.38 9.76 17.44
C LEU A 14 15.13 10.54 17.89
N CYS A 15 14.82 10.50 19.18
CA CYS A 15 13.66 11.16 19.78
C CYS A 15 14.07 12.27 20.76
N ARG A 16 15.34 12.71 20.74
CA ARG A 16 15.80 13.77 21.63
C ARG A 16 15.14 15.11 21.28
N VAL A 17 14.80 15.86 22.31
CA VAL A 17 14.16 17.18 22.19
C VAL A 17 15.05 18.19 21.45
N ASP A 18 16.37 18.06 21.57
CA ASP A 18 17.36 18.91 20.90
C ASP A 18 17.57 18.57 19.41
N ARG A 19 16.98 17.46 18.92
CA ARG A 19 17.06 17.03 17.51
C ARG A 19 15.69 16.64 16.94
N PRO A 20 14.75 17.59 16.85
CA PRO A 20 13.36 17.29 16.50
C PRO A 20 13.16 16.73 15.08
N LEU A 21 14.15 16.89 14.19
CA LEU A 21 14.09 16.45 12.80
C LEU A 21 14.91 15.17 12.50
N ALA A 22 15.56 14.57 13.50
CA ALA A 22 16.50 13.45 13.29
C ALA A 22 15.87 12.28 12.51
N ARG A 23 14.62 11.92 12.82
CA ARG A 23 13.90 10.84 12.14
C ARG A 23 13.64 11.13 10.66
N ALA A 24 13.26 12.36 10.33
CA ALA A 24 13.03 12.78 8.96
C ALA A 24 14.35 12.86 8.17
N ALA A 25 15.41 13.38 8.81
CA ALA A 25 16.75 13.43 8.21
C ALA A 25 17.25 12.03 7.84
N ILE A 26 17.15 11.07 8.75
CA ILE A 26 17.56 9.68 8.49
C ILE A 26 16.71 9.00 7.41
N ALA A 27 15.40 9.26 7.39
CA ALA A 27 14.52 8.74 6.33
C ALA A 27 14.94 9.25 4.93
N LEU A 28 15.55 10.43 4.85
CA LEU A 28 16.10 11.01 3.62
C LEU A 28 17.58 10.65 3.37
N GLY A 29 18.19 9.84 4.23
CA GLY A 29 19.62 9.49 4.14
C GLY A 29 20.57 10.62 4.55
N LEU A 30 20.09 11.60 5.31
CA LEU A 30 20.86 12.74 5.81
C LEU A 30 21.36 12.51 7.26
N PRO A 31 22.39 13.26 7.71
CA PRO A 31 22.83 13.26 9.11
C PRO A 31 21.70 13.60 10.11
N PRO A 32 21.63 12.97 11.29
CA PRO A 32 20.54 13.17 12.26
C PRO A 32 20.47 14.58 12.86
N ASP A 33 21.53 15.36 12.77
CA ASP A 33 21.63 16.76 13.19
C ASP A 33 21.25 17.76 12.07
N SER A 34 20.82 17.27 10.91
CA SER A 34 20.39 18.12 9.79
C SER A 34 19.21 19.01 10.16
N HIS A 35 19.23 20.24 9.63
CA HIS A 35 18.19 21.24 9.89
C HIS A 35 17.16 21.31 8.75
N GLY A 36 16.00 21.90 9.03
CA GLY A 36 14.84 21.89 8.11
C GLY A 36 15.16 22.37 6.69
N GLY A 37 15.98 23.41 6.55
CA GLY A 37 16.39 23.91 5.23
C GLY A 37 17.14 22.87 4.40
N THR A 38 18.01 22.07 5.02
CA THR A 38 18.73 20.99 4.36
C THR A 38 17.79 19.88 3.89
N LEU A 39 16.78 19.54 4.68
CA LEU A 39 15.78 18.53 4.32
C LEU A 39 14.96 18.97 3.11
N VAL A 40 14.46 20.21 3.12
CA VAL A 40 13.69 20.77 2.00
C VAL A 40 14.54 20.85 0.74
N ALA A 41 15.78 21.32 0.86
CA ALA A 41 16.70 21.39 -0.28
C ALA A 41 17.00 20.00 -0.86
N ALA A 42 17.17 18.98 -0.03
CA ALA A 42 17.40 17.61 -0.48
C ALA A 42 16.19 17.04 -1.25
N ILE A 43 14.97 17.30 -0.78
CA ILE A 43 13.74 16.87 -1.47
C ILE A 43 13.57 17.62 -2.79
N ALA A 44 13.74 18.95 -2.80
CA ALA A 44 13.62 19.75 -4.01
C ALA A 44 14.65 19.34 -5.07
N ALA A 45 15.92 19.17 -4.66
CA ALA A 45 16.98 18.73 -5.56
C ALA A 45 16.81 17.30 -6.10
N ALA A 46 15.93 16.48 -5.51
CA ALA A 46 15.63 15.15 -6.03
C ALA A 46 14.68 15.20 -7.24
N LEU A 47 13.87 16.26 -7.37
CA LEU A 47 12.93 16.43 -8.49
C LEU A 47 13.63 16.69 -9.82
N ASP A 48 14.84 17.26 -9.78
CA ASP A 48 15.64 17.60 -10.98
C ASP A 48 16.62 16.50 -11.41
N ARG A 49 16.66 15.36 -10.69
CA ARG A 49 17.60 14.27 -10.97
C ARG A 49 16.98 13.23 -11.90
N ASP A 50 17.83 12.58 -12.69
CA ASP A 50 17.42 11.41 -13.46
C ASP A 50 16.93 10.29 -12.51
N PRO A 51 15.72 9.75 -12.75
CA PRO A 51 15.19 8.66 -11.94
C PRO A 51 16.05 7.39 -12.05
N ILE A 52 16.30 6.75 -10.91
CA ILE A 52 16.95 5.43 -10.87
C ILE A 52 15.84 4.36 -10.88
N PRO A 53 15.76 3.50 -11.92
CA PRO A 53 14.71 2.49 -11.99
C PRO A 53 14.89 1.41 -10.90
N PRO A 54 13.79 0.89 -10.33
CA PRO A 54 13.86 -0.18 -9.35
C PRO A 54 14.40 -1.48 -9.97
N VAL A 55 15.19 -2.23 -9.20
CA VAL A 55 15.74 -3.53 -9.62
C VAL A 55 14.82 -4.65 -9.15
N PRO A 56 14.22 -5.44 -10.07
CA PRO A 56 13.42 -6.59 -9.68
C PRO A 56 14.29 -7.64 -8.99
N VAL A 57 13.83 -8.14 -7.84
CA VAL A 57 14.47 -9.25 -7.12
C VAL A 57 13.55 -10.47 -7.09
N PRO A 58 14.08 -11.70 -7.22
CA PRO A 58 13.25 -12.90 -7.31
C PRO A 58 12.57 -13.27 -5.98
N LYS A 59 13.18 -12.90 -4.84
CA LYS A 59 12.64 -13.21 -3.50
C LYS A 59 12.91 -12.07 -2.52
N ALA A 60 11.94 -11.77 -1.65
CA ALA A 60 12.04 -10.73 -0.62
C ALA A 60 11.42 -11.17 0.72
N PRO A 61 11.79 -10.56 1.86
CA PRO A 61 11.27 -10.93 3.17
C PRO A 61 9.74 -10.86 3.31
N PHE A 62 9.09 -9.90 2.65
CA PHE A 62 7.63 -9.74 2.70
C PHE A 62 6.86 -10.94 2.11
N GLN A 63 7.53 -11.81 1.34
CA GLN A 63 6.94 -13.00 0.73
C GLN A 63 6.97 -14.24 1.64
N GLN A 64 7.43 -14.13 2.89
CA GLN A 64 7.51 -15.27 3.82
C GLN A 64 6.13 -15.75 4.29
N ASN A 65 5.13 -14.87 4.34
CA ASN A 65 3.78 -15.18 4.78
C ASN A 65 2.78 -14.70 3.72
N ILE A 66 2.18 -15.65 3.01
CA ILE A 66 1.22 -15.36 1.93
C ILE A 66 -0.15 -15.90 2.34
N ARG A 67 -1.19 -15.07 2.19
CA ARG A 67 -2.60 -15.42 2.34
C ARG A 67 -3.32 -14.96 1.08
N LEU A 68 -4.14 -15.82 0.47
CA LEU A 68 -4.80 -15.55 -0.80
C LEU A 68 -6.31 -15.80 -0.67
N GLY A 69 -7.12 -15.02 -1.39
CA GLY A 69 -8.55 -15.23 -1.50
C GLY A 69 -9.25 -15.33 -0.14
N GLY A 70 -9.93 -16.45 0.11
CA GLY A 70 -10.69 -16.69 1.34
C GLY A 70 -9.84 -16.86 2.62
N ASP A 71 -8.52 -17.06 2.49
CA ASP A 71 -7.61 -17.17 3.65
C ASP A 71 -7.27 -15.79 4.25
N ILE A 72 -7.73 -14.70 3.62
CA ILE A 72 -7.51 -13.33 4.08
C ILE A 72 -8.61 -12.95 5.08
N ASP A 73 -8.24 -12.84 6.35
CA ASP A 73 -9.08 -12.25 7.39
C ASP A 73 -8.41 -10.99 7.96
N LEU A 74 -8.87 -9.82 7.53
CA LEU A 74 -8.36 -8.54 8.01
C LEU A 74 -8.73 -8.27 9.47
N THR A 75 -9.74 -8.94 10.01
CA THR A 75 -10.20 -8.76 11.41
C THR A 75 -9.33 -9.52 12.41
N ALA A 76 -8.58 -10.52 11.93
CA ALA A 76 -7.59 -11.25 12.72
C ALA A 76 -6.32 -10.42 12.99
N LEU A 77 -6.11 -9.32 12.26
CA LEU A 77 -4.95 -8.44 12.45
C LEU A 77 -5.19 -7.47 13.62
N PRO A 78 -4.21 -7.25 14.50
CA PRO A 78 -4.32 -6.25 15.57
C PRO A 78 -4.18 -4.83 14.98
N ALA A 79 -5.28 -4.22 14.54
CA ALA A 79 -5.26 -2.91 13.84
C ALA A 79 -5.29 -1.72 14.84
N PRO A 80 -4.57 -0.60 14.56
CA PRO A 80 -4.74 0.19 13.33
C PRO A 80 -3.46 0.47 12.52
N ASN A 81 -3.59 0.44 11.19
CA ASN A 81 -2.58 0.78 10.18
C ASN A 81 -2.64 2.27 9.79
N ALA A 82 -1.82 3.13 10.41
CA ALA A 82 -1.84 4.57 10.09
C ALA A 82 -0.77 5.02 9.06
N TYR A 83 0.21 4.18 8.75
CA TYR A 83 1.38 4.56 7.92
C TYR A 83 1.65 3.52 6.82
N GLY A 84 0.74 3.43 5.84
CA GLY A 84 0.89 2.61 4.65
C GLY A 84 1.24 3.44 3.40
N LEU A 85 1.74 2.76 2.37
CA LEU A 85 1.86 3.30 1.02
C LEU A 85 0.88 2.59 0.09
N THR A 86 0.15 3.35 -0.70
CA THR A 86 -0.69 2.87 -1.79
C THR A 86 0.08 2.97 -3.09
N ILE A 87 0.15 1.85 -3.81
CA ILE A 87 0.88 1.74 -5.07
C ILE A 87 -0.13 1.44 -6.17
N VAL A 88 -0.23 2.33 -7.16
CA VAL A 88 -1.15 2.19 -8.30
C VAL A 88 -0.38 2.43 -9.59
N ARG A 89 -0.73 1.69 -10.64
CA ARG A 89 -0.16 1.81 -11.98
C ARG A 89 -1.24 2.17 -12.99
N THR A 90 -0.92 3.07 -13.92
CA THR A 90 -1.83 3.39 -15.03
C THR A 90 -2.09 2.15 -15.89
N PRO A 91 -3.27 2.03 -16.55
CA PRO A 91 -3.59 0.84 -17.35
C PRO A 91 -2.64 0.58 -18.51
N ASP A 92 -2.13 1.64 -19.14
CA ASP A 92 -1.09 1.59 -20.17
C ASP A 92 0.31 1.26 -19.63
N GLY A 93 0.45 1.24 -18.30
CA GLY A 93 1.68 0.93 -17.60
C GLY A 93 2.74 2.03 -17.62
N GLY A 94 2.45 3.19 -18.21
CA GLY A 94 3.38 4.31 -18.38
C GLY A 94 3.76 5.04 -17.10
N TRP A 95 2.96 4.89 -16.03
CA TRP A 95 3.23 5.55 -14.75
C TRP A 95 2.84 4.67 -13.56
N THR A 96 3.65 4.72 -12.50
CA THR A 96 3.37 4.08 -11.20
C THR A 96 3.47 5.13 -10.11
N ASN A 97 2.39 5.34 -9.37
CA ASN A 97 2.27 6.33 -8.30
C ASN A 97 2.33 5.68 -6.92
N TRP A 98 3.01 6.33 -5.98
CA TRP A 98 3.19 5.90 -4.60
C TRP A 98 2.71 7.02 -3.70
N SER A 99 1.66 6.79 -2.90
CA SER A 99 1.07 7.82 -2.05
C SER A 99 0.76 7.31 -0.65
N ILE A 100 0.62 8.23 0.30
CA ILE A 100 0.11 7.95 1.64
C ILE A 100 -1.35 8.37 1.67
N ASP A 101 -2.22 7.43 2.05
CA ASP A 101 -3.64 7.67 2.24
C ASP A 101 -4.23 6.68 3.26
N SER A 102 -5.18 7.18 4.04
CA SER A 102 -5.75 6.45 5.17
C SER A 102 -6.80 5.46 4.68
N HIS A 103 -6.64 4.19 5.06
CA HIS A 103 -7.58 3.12 4.77
C HIS A 103 -8.11 2.52 6.05
N ALA A 104 -9.43 2.61 6.25
CA ALA A 104 -10.08 1.79 7.26
C ALA A 104 -10.32 0.39 6.69
N ALA A 105 -10.11 -0.64 7.50
CA ALA A 105 -10.54 -1.98 7.14
C ALA A 105 -12.07 -1.97 6.89
N ALA A 106 -12.47 -2.19 5.65
CA ALA A 106 -13.88 -2.42 5.34
C ALA A 106 -14.33 -3.74 5.96
N ARG A 107 -15.62 -3.86 6.28
CA ARG A 107 -16.21 -5.15 6.67
C ARG A 107 -15.90 -6.20 5.61
N PRO A 108 -15.76 -7.49 5.98
CA PRO A 108 -15.56 -8.56 5.02
C PRO A 108 -16.59 -8.45 3.90
N GLN A 109 -16.12 -8.30 2.67
CA GLN A 109 -17.01 -8.25 1.52
C GLN A 109 -17.60 -9.67 1.37
N PRO A 110 -18.93 -9.83 1.36
CA PRO A 110 -19.51 -11.16 1.18
C PRO A 110 -18.99 -11.71 -0.15
N ALA A 111 -18.55 -12.97 -0.13
CA ALA A 111 -18.05 -13.68 -1.31
C ALA A 111 -18.94 -13.35 -2.50
N HIS A 112 -18.36 -12.83 -3.58
CA HIS A 112 -19.07 -12.38 -4.76
C HIS A 112 -20.14 -13.42 -5.10
N ARG A 113 -21.41 -13.10 -4.78
CA ARG A 113 -22.54 -13.86 -5.28
C ARG A 113 -22.45 -13.64 -6.77
N ASN A 114 -21.92 -14.64 -7.48
CA ASN A 114 -21.93 -14.70 -8.93
C ASN A 114 -23.32 -14.24 -9.35
N LEU A 115 -23.40 -13.02 -9.90
CA LEU A 115 -24.57 -12.56 -10.63
C LEU A 115 -24.58 -13.42 -11.88
N ARG A 116 -25.01 -14.68 -11.72
CA ARG A 116 -25.44 -15.51 -12.84
C ARG A 116 -26.42 -14.62 -13.57
N ARG A 117 -26.08 -14.28 -14.81
CA ARG A 117 -26.95 -13.57 -15.75
C ARG A 117 -28.34 -14.15 -15.55
N ARG A 118 -29.32 -13.31 -15.17
CA ARG A 118 -30.72 -13.72 -15.30
C ARG A 118 -30.85 -14.22 -16.73
N PRO A 119 -31.38 -15.43 -16.99
CA PRO A 119 -31.78 -15.77 -18.33
C PRO A 119 -32.72 -14.65 -18.76
N ALA A 120 -32.46 -14.05 -19.93
CA ALA A 120 -33.42 -13.15 -20.54
C ALA A 120 -34.76 -13.87 -20.53
N SER A 121 -35.78 -13.27 -19.92
CA SER A 121 -37.13 -13.77 -19.97
C SER A 121 -37.50 -13.89 -21.45
N GLY A 122 -37.49 -15.12 -21.95
CA GLY A 122 -37.91 -15.44 -23.30
C GLY A 122 -39.34 -14.94 -23.47
N HIS A 123 -39.51 -14.03 -24.43
CA HIS A 123 -40.81 -13.70 -24.96
C HIS A 123 -41.25 -14.91 -25.79
N ASP A 124 -42.15 -15.72 -25.25
CA ASP A 124 -42.83 -16.75 -26.03
C ASP A 124 -43.69 -16.06 -27.09
N PRO A 125 -43.53 -16.38 -28.39
CA PRO A 125 -44.46 -15.90 -29.41
C PRO A 125 -45.81 -16.60 -29.25
N PRO A 126 -46.95 -15.90 -29.45
CA PRO A 126 -48.26 -16.50 -29.31
C PRO A 126 -48.46 -17.60 -30.36
N GLY A 127 -48.74 -18.81 -29.88
CA GLY A 127 -49.11 -19.96 -30.70
C GLY A 127 -50.38 -19.68 -31.50
N VAL A 128 -50.29 -19.93 -32.80
CA VAL A 128 -51.41 -19.87 -33.75
C VAL A 128 -52.42 -20.95 -33.38
N ALA A 129 -53.59 -20.53 -32.89
CA ALA A 129 -54.75 -21.40 -32.72
C ALA A 129 -55.34 -21.73 -34.10
N GLY A 130 -54.93 -22.87 -34.65
CA GLY A 130 -55.57 -23.48 -35.81
C GLY A 130 -56.94 -24.04 -35.44
N THR A 131 -57.95 -23.55 -36.12
CA THR A 131 -59.34 -24.03 -36.09
C THR A 131 -59.51 -25.15 -37.11
N ARG A 132 -60.26 -26.19 -36.71
CA ARG A 132 -60.80 -27.35 -37.46
C ARG A 132 -59.90 -28.57 -37.60
#